data_AF-A0A2U9T235-F1
#
_entry.id   AF-A0A2U9T235-F1
#
_cell.length_a   1.000
_cell.length_b   1.000
_cell.length_c   1.000
_cell.angle_alpha   90.00
_cell.angle_beta   90.00
_cell.angle_gamma   90.00
#
_symmetry.space_group_name_H-M   'P 1'
#
loop_
_entity.id
_entity.type
_entity.pdbx_description
1 polymer ?
#
loop_
_entity_poly.entity_id
_entity_poly.type
_entity_poly.pdbx_seq_one_letter_code
_entity_poly.pdbx_strand_id
1 'polypeptide(L)'
;MRPYQLFSQDERAAFCEQMHSAQTPEARRAIAQRMHDTMVARAKEQGVALPPHFLNRSPMMGGGMGMGYREMGCGPGGNVAAFADNLSERHDHGIAYITGGVGLDEVAALRSIASRYSMRAQFSSASGESLSGVVLQLRKRDGTLVFSATSDGPYLYAKMPPGTYRMTATFDGVERKRTVTVPARGGVSVTLTWPAANSGLAR
;
A
#
# COMPACT_ATOMS: atom_id res chain seq x y z
N MET A 1 -0.88 -21.70 19.50
CA MET A 1 0.04 -20.60 19.16
C MET A 1 0.75 -20.98 17.86
N ARG A 2 0.72 -20.13 16.83
CA ARG A 2 1.44 -20.44 15.58
C ARG A 2 2.94 -20.15 15.79
N PRO A 3 3.87 -20.94 15.21
CA PRO A 3 5.31 -20.77 15.41
C PRO A 3 5.83 -19.34 15.14
N TYR A 4 5.18 -18.61 14.24
CA TYR A 4 5.53 -17.23 13.90
C TYR A 4 5.20 -16.19 14.98
N GLN A 5 4.38 -16.54 15.97
CA GLN A 5 4.10 -15.67 17.12
C GLN A 5 5.28 -15.61 18.11
N LEU A 6 6.32 -16.42 17.92
CA LEU A 6 7.57 -16.41 18.71
C LEU A 6 8.53 -15.26 18.32
N PHE A 7 8.23 -14.57 17.22
CA PHE A 7 9.01 -13.44 16.70
C PHE A 7 8.23 -12.14 16.81
N SER A 8 8.92 -11.04 17.14
CA SER A 8 8.33 -9.71 17.06
C SER A 8 8.05 -9.31 15.60
N GLN A 9 7.27 -8.25 15.39
CA GLN A 9 7.05 -7.73 14.02
C GLN A 9 8.37 -7.27 13.38
N ASP A 10 9.24 -6.61 14.14
CA ASP A 10 10.52 -6.10 13.66
C ASP A 10 11.50 -7.22 13.28
N GLU A 11 11.54 -8.30 14.05
CA GLU A 11 12.40 -9.45 13.76
C GLU A 11 11.97 -10.19 12.50
N ARG A 12 10.66 -10.27 12.26
CA ARG A 12 10.13 -10.81 11.01
C ARG A 12 10.50 -9.90 9.83
N ALA A 13 10.38 -8.59 9.98
CA ALA A 13 10.73 -7.62 8.94
C ALA A 13 12.22 -7.69 8.56
N ALA A 14 13.12 -7.69 9.55
CA ALA A 14 14.56 -7.80 9.33
C ALA A 14 14.97 -9.11 8.64
N PHE A 15 14.26 -10.20 8.92
CA PHE A 15 14.46 -11.48 8.23
C PHE A 15 13.99 -11.42 6.77
N CYS A 16 12.84 -10.82 6.51
CA CYS A 16 12.35 -10.63 5.14
C CYS A 16 13.35 -9.80 4.31
N GLU A 17 13.90 -8.73 4.89
CA GLU A 17 14.89 -7.87 4.24
C GLU A 17 16.19 -8.63 3.91
N GLN A 18 16.71 -9.40 4.88
CA GLN A 18 17.90 -10.24 4.66
C GLN A 18 17.67 -11.29 3.56
N MET A 19 16.51 -11.96 3.55
CA MET A 19 16.18 -12.96 2.53
C MET A 19 16.03 -12.35 1.12
N HIS A 20 15.54 -11.10 1.02
CA HIS A 20 15.42 -10.38 -0.25
C HIS A 20 16.76 -9.83 -0.75
N SER A 21 17.63 -9.35 0.15
CA SER A 21 18.95 -8.84 -0.20
C SER A 21 19.97 -9.93 -0.53
N ALA A 22 19.68 -11.18 -0.15
CA ALA A 22 20.53 -12.33 -0.45
C ALA A 22 20.55 -12.68 -1.95
N GLN A 23 21.70 -12.40 -2.58
CA GLN A 23 21.95 -12.60 -4.01
C GLN A 23 22.25 -14.08 -4.36
N THR A 24 22.69 -14.88 -3.40
CA THR A 24 23.08 -16.29 -3.64
C THR A 24 22.18 -17.28 -2.89
N PRO A 25 21.99 -18.50 -3.44
CA PRO A 25 21.28 -19.58 -2.75
C PRO A 25 21.88 -19.93 -1.38
N GLU A 26 23.20 -19.84 -1.25
CA GLU A 26 23.94 -20.12 -0.01
C GLU A 26 23.64 -19.08 1.07
N ALA A 27 23.63 -17.80 0.69
CA ALA A 27 23.29 -16.70 1.61
C ALA A 27 21.85 -16.85 2.12
N ARG A 28 20.90 -17.18 1.24
CA ARG A 28 19.50 -17.45 1.63
C ARG A 28 19.39 -18.63 2.61
N ARG A 29 20.16 -19.69 2.39
CA ARG A 29 20.19 -20.86 3.30
C ARG A 29 20.72 -20.48 4.68
N ALA A 30 21.81 -19.70 4.75
CA ALA A 30 22.38 -19.25 6.02
C ALA A 30 21.41 -18.38 6.82
N ILE A 31 20.68 -17.47 6.14
CA ILE A 31 19.67 -16.61 6.76
C ILE A 31 18.49 -17.45 7.26
N ALA A 32 17.99 -18.40 6.46
CA ALA A 32 16.92 -19.31 6.86
C ALA A 32 17.31 -20.22 8.05
N GLN A 33 18.55 -20.69 8.09
CA GLN A 33 19.09 -21.49 9.20
C GLN A 33 19.11 -20.68 10.50
N ARG A 34 19.62 -19.44 10.47
CA ARG A 34 19.65 -18.57 11.65
C ARG A 34 18.25 -18.33 12.22
N MET A 35 17.26 -18.14 11.36
CA MET A 35 15.86 -17.96 11.76
C MET A 35 15.29 -19.24 12.39
N HIS A 36 15.54 -20.40 11.79
CA HIS A 36 15.13 -21.70 12.33
C HIS A 36 15.73 -21.96 13.72
N ASP A 37 17.03 -21.75 13.89
CA ASP A 37 17.71 -21.97 15.17
C ASP A 37 17.15 -21.06 16.26
N THR A 38 16.87 -19.80 15.92
CA THR A 38 16.23 -18.84 16.83
C THR A 38 14.82 -19.28 17.21
N MET A 39 14.04 -19.80 16.25
CA MET A 39 12.68 -20.30 16.48
C MET A 39 12.69 -21.49 17.44
N VAL A 40 13.59 -22.44 17.23
CA VAL A 40 13.72 -23.65 18.04
C VAL A 40 14.16 -23.29 19.46
N ALA A 41 15.13 -22.38 19.61
CA ALA A 41 15.58 -21.90 20.91
C ALA A 41 14.42 -21.27 21.71
N ARG A 42 13.67 -20.35 21.10
CA ARG A 42 12.54 -19.68 21.76
C ARG A 42 11.37 -20.61 22.04
N ALA A 43 11.05 -21.53 21.14
CA ALA A 43 9.99 -22.48 21.39
C ALA A 43 10.30 -23.38 22.59
N LYS A 44 11.58 -23.77 22.75
CA LYS A 44 12.05 -24.50 23.92
C LYS A 44 11.94 -23.67 25.20
N GLU A 45 12.32 -22.39 25.15
CA GLU A 45 12.22 -21.47 26.30
C GLU A 45 10.77 -21.18 26.70
N GLN A 46 9.87 -21.06 25.73
CA GLN A 46 8.45 -20.75 25.94
C GLN A 46 7.58 -22.00 26.13
N GLY A 47 8.18 -23.20 26.16
CA GLY A 47 7.46 -24.47 26.33
C GLY A 47 6.47 -24.80 25.20
N VAL A 48 6.66 -24.22 24.01
CA VAL A 48 5.77 -24.42 22.86
C VAL A 48 6.25 -25.61 22.05
N ALA A 49 5.41 -26.63 21.91
CA ALA A 49 5.71 -27.79 21.08
C ALA A 49 5.73 -27.40 19.59
N LEU A 50 6.92 -27.45 18.98
CA LEU A 50 7.06 -27.27 17.53
C LEU A 50 6.70 -28.55 16.78
N PRO A 51 6.01 -28.46 15.63
CA PRO A 51 5.77 -29.61 14.78
C PRO A 51 7.08 -30.27 14.28
N PRO A 52 7.11 -31.59 14.02
CA PRO A 52 8.33 -32.31 13.66
C PRO A 52 9.07 -31.77 12.41
N HIS A 53 8.32 -31.24 11.44
CA HIS A 53 8.89 -30.64 10.23
C HIS A 53 9.69 -29.35 10.49
N PHE A 54 9.47 -28.68 11.64
CA PHE A 54 10.26 -27.54 12.10
C PHE A 54 11.46 -27.94 12.97
N LEU A 55 11.63 -29.22 13.32
CA LEU A 55 12.76 -29.68 14.13
C LEU A 55 13.81 -30.40 13.29
N ASN A 56 13.40 -30.97 12.15
CA ASN A 56 14.23 -31.93 11.43
C ASN A 56 15.27 -31.32 10.46
N ARG A 57 15.69 -30.05 10.68
CA ARG A 57 16.63 -29.27 9.83
C ARG A 57 16.46 -29.48 8.32
N SER A 58 15.24 -29.83 7.91
CA SER A 58 14.98 -30.27 6.55
C SER A 58 14.98 -29.01 5.71
N PRO A 59 15.77 -28.96 4.62
CA PRO A 59 15.78 -27.80 3.76
C PRO A 59 14.33 -27.56 3.32
N MET A 60 13.81 -26.37 3.61
CA MET A 60 12.54 -25.90 3.04
C MET A 60 12.76 -25.67 1.54
N MET A 61 12.89 -26.78 0.81
CA MET A 61 13.27 -26.86 -0.60
C MET A 61 12.28 -27.77 -1.31
N GLY A 62 11.04 -27.30 -1.42
CA GLY A 62 10.21 -27.64 -2.56
C GLY A 62 10.37 -26.51 -3.57
N GLY A 63 10.77 -26.79 -4.80
CA GLY A 63 11.06 -25.84 -5.88
C GLY A 63 9.87 -25.03 -6.40
N GLY A 64 9.01 -24.54 -5.51
CA GLY A 64 7.91 -23.63 -5.80
C GLY A 64 7.73 -22.67 -4.64
N MET A 65 7.29 -21.44 -4.94
CA MET A 65 6.84 -20.42 -3.98
C MET A 65 5.62 -20.93 -3.19
N GLY A 66 5.80 -21.94 -2.34
CA GLY A 66 4.73 -22.69 -1.69
C GLY A 66 4.65 -22.37 -0.20
N MET A 67 3.60 -21.64 0.17
CA MET A 67 3.03 -21.47 1.52
C MET A 67 3.86 -20.75 2.59
N GLY A 68 5.15 -21.07 2.81
CA GLY A 68 5.90 -20.53 3.96
C GLY A 68 6.22 -19.03 3.90
N TYR A 69 6.44 -18.49 2.69
CA TYR A 69 6.76 -17.07 2.47
C TYR A 69 5.57 -16.13 2.65
N ARG A 70 4.35 -16.61 2.34
CA ARG A 70 3.12 -15.82 2.45
C ARG A 70 2.59 -15.82 3.88
N GLU A 71 2.80 -16.91 4.61
CA GLU A 71 2.41 -17.04 6.02
C GLU A 71 3.34 -16.28 6.98
N MET A 72 4.59 -16.02 6.57
CA MET A 72 5.56 -15.17 7.28
C MET A 72 5.43 -13.66 7.00
N GLY A 73 4.56 -13.24 6.08
CA GLY A 73 4.44 -11.82 5.69
C GLY A 73 5.60 -11.29 4.85
N CYS A 74 6.53 -12.15 4.42
CA CYS A 74 7.69 -11.80 3.58
C CYS A 74 7.42 -11.88 2.07
N GLY A 75 6.16 -11.72 1.64
CA GLY A 75 5.86 -11.54 0.22
C GLY A 75 6.36 -10.17 -0.28
N PRO A 76 6.44 -9.94 -1.59
CA PRO A 76 6.58 -8.58 -2.11
C PRO A 76 5.41 -7.74 -1.57
N GLY A 77 5.69 -6.84 -0.64
CA GLY A 77 4.72 -6.20 0.25
C GLY A 77 5.04 -6.29 1.74
N GLY A 78 6.33 -6.22 2.13
CA GLY A 78 6.72 -6.09 3.54
C GLY A 78 6.00 -4.89 4.18
N ASN A 79 5.30 -5.15 5.29
CA ASN A 79 4.54 -4.19 6.08
C ASN A 79 3.64 -3.20 5.32
N VAL A 80 2.98 -3.64 4.24
CA VAL A 80 1.81 -2.88 3.73
C VAL A 80 0.78 -2.65 4.84
N ALA A 81 0.69 -3.53 5.83
CA ALA A 81 -0.14 -3.34 7.02
C ALA A 81 0.35 -2.20 7.93
N ALA A 82 1.65 -2.14 8.28
CA ALA A 82 2.15 -1.07 9.16
C ALA A 82 2.19 0.30 8.46
N PHE A 83 2.46 0.34 7.15
CA PHE A 83 2.28 1.56 6.36
C PHE A 83 0.80 1.91 6.23
N ALA A 84 -0.11 0.96 5.99
CA ALA A 84 -1.55 1.23 5.95
C ALA A 84 -2.12 1.68 7.30
N ASP A 85 -1.55 1.22 8.42
CA ASP A 85 -1.89 1.66 9.77
C ASP A 85 -1.29 3.06 10.10
N ASN A 86 -0.27 3.49 9.36
CA ASN A 86 0.32 4.84 9.43
C ASN A 86 -0.18 5.80 8.31
N LEU A 87 -1.04 5.33 7.40
CA LEU A 87 -1.69 6.22 6.45
C LEU A 87 -2.69 7.08 7.24
N SER A 88 -2.43 8.39 7.26
CA SER A 88 -3.28 9.35 7.95
C SER A 88 -4.63 9.45 7.23
N GLU A 89 -5.60 8.61 7.63
CA GLU A 89 -7.01 8.74 7.23
C GLU A 89 -7.54 10.07 7.76
N ARG A 90 -7.85 10.96 6.83
CA ARG A 90 -8.43 12.28 7.09
C ARG A 90 -9.91 12.25 6.76
N HIS A 91 -10.63 13.25 7.24
CA HIS A 91 -12.06 13.40 6.98
C HIS A 91 -12.37 14.79 6.46
N ASP A 92 -13.22 14.86 5.45
CA ASP A 92 -13.79 16.11 4.94
C ASP A 92 -15.28 15.91 4.68
N HIS A 93 -16.13 16.78 5.20
CA HIS A 93 -17.60 16.68 5.11
C HIS A 93 -18.17 15.29 5.50
N GLY A 94 -17.52 14.59 6.44
CA GLY A 94 -17.88 13.23 6.87
C GLY A 94 -17.39 12.11 5.95
N ILE A 95 -16.65 12.43 4.89
CA ILE A 95 -16.05 11.49 3.95
C ILE A 95 -14.62 11.21 4.37
N ALA A 96 -14.34 9.95 4.69
CA ALA A 96 -12.99 9.50 4.99
C ALA A 96 -12.15 9.41 3.71
N TYR A 97 -10.91 9.90 3.76
CA TYR A 97 -9.99 9.87 2.64
C TYR A 97 -8.54 9.72 3.07
N ILE A 98 -7.73 9.22 2.15
CA ILE A 98 -6.28 9.10 2.28
C ILE A 98 -5.63 9.63 1.00
N THR A 99 -4.43 10.19 1.10
CA THR A 99 -3.63 10.60 -0.05
C THR A 99 -2.16 10.28 0.24
N GLY A 100 -1.43 10.01 -0.85
CA GLY A 100 -0.02 9.65 -0.79
C GLY A 100 0.44 8.88 -2.02
N GLY A 101 1.41 8.01 -1.81
CA GLY A 101 1.97 7.07 -2.79
C GLY A 101 3.15 7.63 -3.56
N VAL A 102 4.01 8.38 -2.88
CA VAL A 102 5.29 8.86 -3.44
C VAL A 102 6.33 7.73 -3.37
N GLY A 103 6.32 6.92 -2.31
CA GLY A 103 7.19 5.76 -2.14
C GLY A 103 6.59 4.45 -2.70
N LEU A 104 7.44 3.52 -3.15
CA LEU A 104 7.01 2.21 -3.66
C LEU A 104 6.21 1.41 -2.61
N ASP A 105 6.65 1.43 -1.35
CA ASP A 105 5.98 0.73 -0.25
C ASP A 105 4.63 1.35 0.08
N GLU A 106 4.54 2.68 0.01
CA GLU A 106 3.30 3.43 0.23
C GLU A 106 2.29 3.15 -0.89
N VAL A 107 2.75 3.08 -2.14
CA VAL A 107 1.92 2.67 -3.28
C VAL A 107 1.40 1.25 -3.09
N ALA A 108 2.24 0.32 -2.62
CA ALA A 108 1.81 -1.05 -2.31
C ALA A 108 0.77 -1.06 -1.18
N ALA A 109 0.98 -0.27 -0.12
CA ALA A 109 0.08 -0.16 1.02
C ALA A 109 -1.28 0.41 0.60
N LEU A 110 -1.28 1.51 -0.13
CA LEU A 110 -2.49 2.12 -0.72
C LEU A 110 -3.24 1.10 -1.58
N ARG A 111 -2.56 0.43 -2.52
CA ARG A 111 -3.17 -0.58 -3.38
C ARG A 111 -3.80 -1.73 -2.59
N SER A 112 -3.20 -2.14 -1.48
CA SER A 112 -3.74 -3.21 -0.62
C SER A 112 -5.08 -2.84 0.04
N ILE A 113 -5.27 -1.57 0.39
CA ILE A 113 -6.50 -1.06 1.00
C ILE A 113 -7.46 -0.41 0.00
N ALA A 114 -7.09 -0.32 -1.28
CA ALA A 114 -7.86 0.36 -2.32
C ALA A 114 -9.30 -0.15 -2.45
N SER A 115 -9.56 -1.42 -2.18
CA SER A 115 -10.91 -2.02 -2.20
C SER A 115 -11.84 -1.49 -1.10
N ARG A 116 -11.29 -0.90 -0.03
CA ARG A 116 -12.05 -0.28 1.08
C ARG A 116 -12.58 1.11 0.73
N TYR A 117 -12.15 1.68 -0.38
CA TYR A 117 -12.51 3.02 -0.84
C TYR A 117 -13.32 2.94 -2.13
N SER A 118 -14.45 3.66 -2.16
CA SER A 118 -15.38 3.66 -3.27
C SER A 118 -14.95 4.58 -4.42
N MET A 119 -14.02 5.52 -4.17
CA MET A 119 -13.38 6.34 -5.19
C MET A 119 -11.86 6.29 -5.05
N ARG A 120 -11.17 6.16 -6.19
CA ARG A 120 -9.71 6.17 -6.28
C ARG A 120 -9.29 7.13 -7.39
N ALA A 121 -8.50 8.14 -7.06
CA ALA A 121 -7.91 9.07 -8.01
C ALA A 121 -6.40 8.83 -8.13
N GLN A 122 -5.89 8.97 -9.35
CA GLN A 122 -4.46 9.01 -9.64
C GLN A 122 -4.13 10.25 -10.47
N PHE A 123 -3.07 10.95 -10.09
CA PHE A 123 -2.61 12.19 -10.71
C PHE A 123 -1.21 12.00 -11.29
N SER A 124 -1.07 12.30 -12.57
CA SER A 124 0.23 12.24 -13.25
C SER A 124 0.40 13.38 -14.26
N SER A 125 1.63 13.70 -14.62
CA SER A 125 1.92 14.51 -15.80
C SER A 125 1.84 13.66 -17.07
N ALA A 126 1.83 14.32 -18.23
CA ALA A 126 1.92 13.67 -19.54
C ALA A 126 3.26 12.96 -19.76
N SER A 127 4.32 13.36 -19.04
CA SER A 127 5.62 12.68 -18.98
C SER A 127 5.61 11.44 -18.08
N GLY A 128 4.51 11.16 -17.36
CA GLY A 128 4.38 10.03 -16.45
C GLY A 128 4.90 10.30 -15.03
N GLU A 129 5.23 11.55 -14.71
CA GLU A 129 5.67 11.95 -13.38
C GLU A 129 4.49 11.96 -12.42
N SER A 130 4.77 11.62 -11.17
CA SER A 130 3.78 11.63 -10.09
C SER A 130 3.56 13.04 -9.59
N LEU A 131 2.29 13.47 -9.53
CA LEU A 131 1.93 14.83 -9.10
C LEU A 131 1.42 14.86 -7.66
N SER A 132 1.86 15.86 -6.89
CA SER A 132 1.32 16.21 -5.57
C SER A 132 0.79 17.64 -5.59
N GLY A 133 0.10 18.09 -4.55
CA GLY A 133 -0.50 19.42 -4.47
C GLY A 133 -1.75 19.61 -5.32
N VAL A 134 -2.36 18.53 -5.81
CA VAL A 134 -3.60 18.61 -6.61
C VAL A 134 -4.78 18.92 -5.70
N VAL A 135 -5.47 20.04 -5.93
CA VAL A 135 -6.69 20.39 -5.22
C VAL A 135 -7.87 19.70 -5.88
N LEU A 136 -8.53 18.80 -5.17
CA LEU A 136 -9.65 18.01 -5.65
C LEU A 136 -10.95 18.47 -4.98
N GLN A 137 -11.95 18.81 -5.79
CA GLN A 137 -13.29 19.17 -5.34
C GLN A 137 -14.34 18.30 -6.03
N LEU A 138 -15.26 17.71 -5.27
CA LEU A 138 -16.43 17.00 -5.81
C LEU A 138 -17.71 17.71 -5.41
N ARG A 139 -18.55 17.96 -6.42
CA ARG A 139 -19.88 18.55 -6.24
C ARG A 139 -20.97 17.60 -6.71
N LYS A 140 -22.12 17.63 -6.04
CA LYS A 140 -23.35 16.96 -6.51
C LYS A 140 -23.92 17.68 -7.75
N ARG A 141 -24.93 17.07 -8.39
CA ARG A 141 -25.62 17.67 -9.55
C ARG A 141 -26.26 19.03 -9.24
N ASP A 142 -26.69 19.23 -8.00
CA ASP A 142 -27.25 20.49 -7.49
C ASP A 142 -26.19 21.58 -7.21
N GLY A 143 -24.90 21.28 -7.38
CA GLY A 143 -23.80 22.21 -7.14
C GLY A 143 -23.22 22.17 -5.72
N THR A 144 -23.82 21.41 -4.80
CA THR A 144 -23.37 21.27 -3.41
C THR A 144 -21.98 20.65 -3.38
N LEU A 145 -21.02 21.33 -2.74
CA LEU A 145 -19.70 20.78 -2.45
C LEU A 145 -19.84 19.70 -1.37
N VAL A 146 -19.36 18.51 -1.66
CA VAL A 146 -19.45 17.36 -0.76
C VAL A 146 -18.09 16.79 -0.37
N PHE A 147 -17.03 17.19 -1.08
CA PHE A 147 -15.67 16.79 -0.79
C PHE A 147 -14.71 17.84 -1.35
N SER A 148 -13.70 18.23 -0.56
CA SER A 148 -12.60 19.07 -0.95
C SER A 148 -11.33 18.64 -0.21
N ALA A 149 -10.28 18.28 -0.94
CA ALA A 149 -9.01 17.91 -0.35
C ALA A 149 -7.84 18.26 -1.27
N THR A 150 -6.68 18.56 -0.68
CA THR A 150 -5.42 18.66 -1.41
C THR A 150 -4.68 17.33 -1.30
N SER A 151 -4.22 16.80 -2.44
CA SER A 151 -3.46 15.55 -2.52
C SER A 151 -2.00 15.79 -2.14
N ASP A 152 -1.45 15.02 -1.21
CA ASP A 152 -0.03 15.09 -0.81
C ASP A 152 0.86 14.21 -1.70
N GLY A 153 0.26 13.36 -2.54
CA GLY A 153 0.95 12.50 -3.50
C GLY A 153 0.11 12.19 -4.74
N PRO A 154 0.57 11.28 -5.61
CA PRO A 154 -0.11 10.95 -6.86
C PRO A 154 -1.40 10.16 -6.69
N TYR A 155 -1.74 9.69 -5.49
CA TYR A 155 -2.97 8.96 -5.23
C TYR A 155 -3.82 9.66 -4.17
N LEU A 156 -5.14 9.60 -4.35
CA LEU A 156 -6.14 10.01 -3.37
C LEU A 156 -7.31 9.04 -3.40
N TYR A 157 -7.57 8.35 -2.29
CA TYR A 157 -8.70 7.42 -2.15
C TYR A 157 -9.71 7.96 -1.16
N ALA A 158 -11.00 7.91 -1.49
CA ALA A 158 -12.08 8.47 -0.69
C ALA A 158 -13.27 7.51 -0.59
N LYS A 159 -13.91 7.46 0.60
CA LYS A 159 -15.12 6.67 0.87
C LYS A 159 -16.37 7.47 0.50
N MET A 160 -16.48 7.82 -0.79
CA MET A 160 -17.62 8.56 -1.34
C MET A 160 -18.93 7.73 -1.27
N PRO A 161 -20.07 8.35 -0.90
CA PRO A 161 -21.37 7.71 -1.04
C PRO A 161 -21.69 7.43 -2.52
N PRO A 162 -22.49 6.38 -2.82
CA PRO A 162 -22.94 6.10 -4.18
C PRO A 162 -23.67 7.29 -4.79
N GLY A 163 -23.36 7.61 -6.05
CA GLY A 163 -23.94 8.78 -6.71
C GLY A 163 -23.11 9.30 -7.88
N THR A 164 -23.62 10.34 -8.55
CA THR A 164 -22.90 11.04 -9.63
C THR A 164 -22.41 12.39 -9.13
N TYR A 165 -21.12 12.64 -9.31
CA TYR A 165 -20.44 13.85 -8.89
C TYR A 165 -19.69 14.52 -10.05
N ARG A 166 -19.63 15.85 -10.01
CA ARG A 166 -18.72 16.64 -10.83
C ARG A 166 -17.42 16.84 -10.05
N MET A 167 -16.38 16.18 -10.52
CA MET A 167 -15.03 16.28 -9.98
C MET A 167 -14.27 17.39 -10.70
N THR A 168 -13.66 18.29 -9.95
CA THR A 168 -12.76 19.33 -10.45
C THR A 168 -11.42 19.14 -9.73
N ALA A 169 -10.37 18.89 -10.49
CA ALA A 169 -9.01 18.76 -9.99
C ALA A 169 -8.16 19.89 -10.55
N THR A 170 -7.43 20.60 -9.69
CA THR A 170 -6.61 21.74 -10.09
C THR A 170 -5.18 21.49 -9.67
N PHE A 171 -4.25 21.64 -10.62
CA PHE A 171 -2.82 21.52 -10.41
C PHE A 171 -2.13 22.65 -11.17
N ASP A 172 -1.29 23.41 -10.49
CA ASP A 172 -0.55 24.55 -11.05
C ASP A 172 -1.43 25.53 -11.86
N GLY A 173 -2.60 25.87 -11.30
CA GLY A 173 -3.59 26.75 -11.94
C GLY A 173 -4.39 26.12 -13.10
N VAL A 174 -4.04 24.90 -13.53
CA VAL A 174 -4.73 24.19 -14.61
C VAL A 174 -5.82 23.27 -14.04
N GLU A 175 -7.08 23.60 -14.34
CA GLU A 175 -8.23 22.80 -13.93
C GLU A 175 -8.52 21.64 -14.90
N ARG A 176 -8.94 20.50 -14.33
CA ARG A 176 -9.48 19.34 -15.03
C ARG A 176 -10.84 18.97 -14.43
N LYS A 177 -11.88 18.98 -15.27
CA LYS A 177 -13.25 18.65 -14.87
C LYS A 177 -13.64 17.29 -15.43
N ARG A 178 -14.24 16.44 -14.61
CA ARG A 178 -14.70 15.11 -15.01
C ARG A 178 -15.94 14.72 -14.22
N THR A 179 -16.89 14.07 -14.88
CA THR A 179 -18.03 13.45 -14.21
C THR A 179 -17.63 12.07 -13.72
N VAL A 180 -17.89 11.78 -12.45
CA VAL A 180 -17.55 10.51 -11.80
C VAL A 180 -18.83 9.91 -11.22
N THR A 181 -19.08 8.64 -11.55
CA THR A 181 -20.20 7.88 -10.98
C THR A 181 -19.64 6.83 -10.03
N VAL A 182 -19.97 6.97 -8.75
CA VAL A 182 -19.60 6.04 -7.69
C VAL A 182 -20.70 4.98 -7.58
N PRO A 183 -20.41 3.68 -7.86
CA PRO A 183 -21.40 2.62 -7.79
C PRO A 183 -21.79 2.31 -6.34
N ALA A 184 -22.95 1.67 -6.15
CA ALA A 184 -23.39 1.20 -4.84
C ALA A 184 -22.53 0.07 -4.25
N ARG A 185 -21.79 -0.65 -5.10
CA ARG A 185 -20.87 -1.72 -4.72
C ARG A 185 -19.55 -1.59 -5.48
N GLY A 186 -18.44 -1.87 -4.80
CA GLY A 186 -17.09 -1.71 -5.35
C GLY A 186 -16.64 -0.25 -5.33
N GLY A 187 -15.90 0.16 -6.36
CA GLY A 187 -15.43 1.54 -6.45
C GLY A 187 -14.98 1.94 -7.84
N VAL A 188 -14.90 3.24 -8.09
CA VAL A 188 -14.47 3.84 -9.34
C VAL A 188 -13.01 4.27 -9.26
N SER A 189 -12.26 4.08 -10.35
CA SER A 189 -10.89 4.57 -10.49
C SER A 189 -10.84 5.65 -11.56
N VAL A 190 -10.18 6.77 -11.26
CA VAL A 190 -10.08 7.91 -12.15
C VAL A 190 -8.64 8.36 -12.25
N THR A 191 -8.10 8.33 -13.46
CA THR A 191 -6.78 8.89 -13.75
C THR A 191 -6.95 10.25 -14.40
N LEU A 192 -6.23 11.24 -13.88
CA LEU A 192 -6.17 12.59 -14.39
C LEU A 192 -4.74 12.91 -14.77
N THR A 193 -4.58 13.42 -15.98
CA THR A 193 -3.27 13.74 -16.54
C THR A 193 -3.21 15.21 -16.92
N TRP A 194 -2.15 15.88 -16.47
CA TRP A 194 -1.85 17.26 -16.83
C TRP A 194 -0.78 17.29 -17.91
N PRO A 195 -0.78 18.33 -18.77
CA PRO A 195 0.40 18.58 -19.60
C PRO A 195 1.62 18.66 -18.68
N ALA A 196 2.79 18.22 -19.15
CA ALA A 196 4.02 18.52 -18.43
C ALA A 196 4.04 20.02 -18.18
N ALA A 197 4.34 20.44 -16.94
CA ALA A 197 4.53 21.85 -16.65
C ALA A 197 5.64 22.32 -17.59
N ASN A 198 5.26 22.98 -18.69
CA ASN A 198 6.21 23.73 -19.46
C ASN A 198 6.72 24.74 -18.44
N SER A 199 8.00 24.61 -18.08
CA SER A 199 8.79 25.66 -17.47
C SER A 199 8.79 26.83 -18.45
N GLY A 200 7.67 27.53 -18.49
CA GLY A 200 7.51 28.80 -19.16
C GLY A 200 8.28 29.80 -18.32
N LEU A 201 9.57 29.91 -18.58
CA LEU A 201 10.28 31.16 -18.40
C LEU A 201 9.42 32.22 -19.07
N ALA A 202 8.77 33.04 -18.24
CA ALA A 202 8.23 34.30 -18.66
C ALA A 202 9.40 35.13 -19.25
N ARG A 203 9.07 35.71 -20.40
CA ARG A 203 9.80 36.72 -21.20
C ARG A 203 10.71 37.66 -20.43
#